data_AF-A0A1V2IDD1-F1
#
_entry.id   AF-A0A1V2IDD1-F1
#
_cell.length_a   1.000
_cell.length_b   1.000
_cell.length_c   1.000
_cell.angle_alpha   90.00
_cell.angle_beta   90.00
_cell.angle_gamma   90.00
#
_symmetry.space_group_name_H-M   'P 1'
#
loop_
_entity.id
_entity.type
_entity.pdbx_description
1 polymer ?
#
loop_
_entity_poly.entity_id
_entity_poly.type
_entity_poly.pdbx_seq_one_letter_code
_entity_poly.pdbx_strand_id
1 'polypeptide(L)'
;MEGARLRAEAVPQLPPGLPLADAYRIQHAVVGRRLARGERLAGTKLGMTSRAKMAQMGISEIICGQLTDAMMVPDGGTVDLARLIHPRVEPEVAFRLARDVDLTGPDAEVDILACVDAVAPGLEIIDSRYADFRFSLPDVVADNTSAAFFVVGPWRALDEAAREALGDLVVELVIDGEVVERGSTGEILGHPLDALRALVPLARERGFPLTAGQVLLAGAATAAAPLRPARVEARVARLGTASAVAERA
;
A
#
# COMPACT_ATOMS: atom_id res chain seq x y z
N MET A 1 14.94 -11.22 -2.42
CA MET A 1 13.56 -10.83 -2.11
C MET A 1 12.61 -12.01 -2.13
N GLU A 2 12.30 -12.61 -3.28
CA GLU A 2 11.25 -13.65 -3.30
C GLU A 2 11.58 -14.91 -2.47
N GLY A 3 12.82 -15.39 -2.50
CA GLY A 3 13.25 -16.50 -1.63
C GLY A 3 13.26 -16.12 -0.13
N ALA A 4 13.58 -14.87 0.19
CA ALA A 4 13.58 -14.33 1.56
C ALA A 4 12.16 -14.35 2.13
N ARG A 5 11.20 -13.86 1.33
CA ARG A 5 9.78 -13.91 1.66
C ARG A 5 9.26 -15.34 1.85
N LEU A 6 9.57 -16.25 0.94
CA LEU A 6 9.09 -17.64 1.01
C LEU A 6 9.62 -18.39 2.23
N ARG A 7 10.80 -18.04 2.72
CA ARG A 7 11.41 -18.64 3.92
C ARG A 7 11.15 -17.87 5.21
N ALA A 8 10.52 -16.69 5.13
CA ALA A 8 10.42 -15.75 6.25
C ALA A 8 11.79 -15.44 6.87
N GLU A 9 12.81 -15.22 6.03
CA GLU A 9 14.19 -14.92 6.44
C GLU A 9 14.66 -13.61 5.80
N ALA A 10 15.17 -12.68 6.61
CA ALA A 10 15.75 -11.44 6.10
C ALA A 10 17.04 -11.69 5.29
N VAL A 11 17.30 -10.81 4.33
CA VAL A 11 18.56 -10.75 3.57
C VAL A 11 19.29 -9.43 3.83
N PRO A 12 20.60 -9.35 3.54
CA PRO A 12 21.31 -8.08 3.55
C PRO A 12 20.73 -7.07 2.55
N GLN A 13 20.96 -5.78 2.79
CA GLN A 13 20.61 -4.69 1.87
C GLN A 13 21.28 -4.85 0.50
N LEU A 14 20.73 -4.20 -0.52
CA LEU A 14 21.39 -4.13 -1.82
C LEU A 14 22.69 -3.31 -1.72
N PRO A 15 23.65 -3.54 -2.65
CA PRO A 15 24.83 -2.69 -2.72
C PRO A 15 24.44 -1.20 -2.84
N PRO A 16 25.16 -0.30 -2.16
CA PRO A 16 24.87 1.13 -2.23
C PRO A 16 25.01 1.66 -3.66
N GLY A 17 24.27 2.73 -3.98
CA GLY A 17 24.36 3.39 -5.28
C GLY A 17 23.53 2.75 -6.39
N LEU A 18 22.66 1.79 -6.08
CA LEU A 18 21.71 1.25 -7.06
C LEU A 18 20.79 2.36 -7.61
N PRO A 19 20.71 2.55 -8.93
CA PRO A 19 19.76 3.50 -9.52
C PRO A 19 18.31 3.13 -9.19
N LEU A 20 17.46 4.11 -8.95
CA LEU A 20 16.04 3.87 -8.65
C LEU A 20 15.31 3.13 -9.79
N ALA A 21 15.67 3.41 -11.05
CA ALA A 21 15.15 2.68 -12.21
C ALA A 21 15.46 1.18 -12.14
N ASP A 22 16.63 0.81 -11.61
CA ASP A 22 17.06 -0.58 -11.48
C ASP A 22 16.30 -1.28 -10.35
N ALA A 23 16.02 -0.55 -9.27
CA ALA A 23 15.13 -1.03 -8.21
C ALA A 23 13.74 -1.37 -8.76
N TYR A 24 13.15 -0.52 -9.59
CA TYR A 24 11.88 -0.82 -10.26
C TYR A 24 11.98 -2.04 -11.20
N ARG A 25 13.09 -2.23 -11.91
CA ARG A 25 13.32 -3.45 -12.71
C ARG A 25 13.38 -4.71 -11.83
N ILE A 26 14.04 -4.63 -10.67
CA ILE A 26 14.07 -5.73 -9.71
C ILE A 26 12.67 -6.02 -9.17
N GLN A 27 11.91 -4.99 -8.81
CA GLN A 27 10.53 -5.10 -8.36
C GLN A 27 9.66 -5.85 -9.37
N HIS A 28 9.68 -5.42 -10.64
CA HIS A 28 8.97 -6.10 -11.72
C HIS A 28 9.39 -7.56 -11.88
N ALA A 29 10.68 -7.87 -11.75
CA ALA A 29 11.15 -9.25 -11.79
C ALA A 29 10.68 -10.09 -10.59
N VAL A 30 10.59 -9.49 -9.40
CA VAL A 30 10.07 -10.16 -8.19
C VAL A 30 8.57 -10.45 -8.34
N VAL A 31 7.79 -9.46 -8.77
CA VAL A 31 6.35 -9.63 -9.01
C VAL A 31 6.10 -10.57 -10.18
N GLY A 32 6.87 -10.47 -11.26
CA GLY A 32 6.77 -11.39 -12.41
C GLY A 32 6.94 -12.86 -12.04
N ARG A 33 7.81 -13.17 -11.06
CA ARG A 33 7.95 -14.54 -10.52
C ARG A 33 6.71 -15.01 -9.77
N ARG A 34 5.98 -14.11 -9.10
CA ARG A 34 4.69 -14.41 -8.46
C ARG A 34 3.62 -14.70 -9.49
N LEU A 35 3.51 -13.84 -10.51
CA LEU A 35 2.55 -13.99 -11.60
C LEU A 35 2.80 -15.30 -12.38
N ALA A 36 4.06 -15.66 -12.63
CA ALA A 36 4.42 -16.91 -13.28
C ALA A 36 4.00 -18.18 -12.48
N ARG A 37 3.69 -18.06 -11.19
CA ARG A 37 3.14 -19.14 -10.36
C ARG A 37 1.62 -19.13 -10.26
N GLY A 38 0.94 -18.21 -10.96
CA GLY A 38 -0.51 -18.12 -11.01
C GLY A 38 -1.15 -17.08 -10.11
N GLU A 39 -0.36 -16.29 -9.37
CA GLU A 39 -0.88 -15.09 -8.68
C GLU A 39 -1.37 -14.08 -9.73
N ARG A 40 -2.41 -13.31 -9.39
CA ARG A 40 -2.95 -12.25 -10.26
C ARG A 40 -2.73 -10.90 -9.62
N LEU A 41 -2.47 -9.87 -10.43
CA LEU A 41 -2.45 -8.49 -9.94
C LEU A 41 -3.82 -8.14 -9.39
N ALA A 42 -3.86 -7.67 -8.15
CA ALA A 42 -5.06 -7.27 -7.45
C ALA A 42 -5.07 -5.76 -7.16
N GLY A 43 -3.94 -5.07 -7.30
CA GLY A 43 -3.88 -3.67 -6.98
C GLY A 43 -2.49 -3.05 -7.01
N THR A 44 -2.45 -1.79 -6.61
CA THR A 44 -1.24 -1.00 -6.43
C THR A 44 -1.31 -0.30 -5.09
N LYS A 45 -0.21 -0.27 -4.34
CA LYS A 45 -0.09 0.50 -3.11
C LYS A 45 0.85 1.68 -3.33
N LEU A 46 0.50 2.85 -2.83
CA LEU A 46 1.40 3.99 -2.79
C LEU A 46 2.15 4.04 -1.48
N GLY A 47 3.41 4.48 -1.54
CA GLY A 47 4.25 4.73 -0.39
C GLY A 47 4.87 6.12 -0.46
N MET A 48 5.37 6.61 0.67
CA MET A 48 5.92 7.96 0.82
C MET A 48 4.91 9.06 0.50
N THR A 49 3.66 8.87 0.90
CA THR A 49 2.57 9.83 0.68
C THR A 49 2.36 10.82 1.82
N SER A 50 3.16 10.75 2.89
CA SER A 50 3.21 11.77 3.95
C SER A 50 4.32 12.77 3.67
N ARG A 51 3.99 14.06 3.61
CA ARG A 51 4.97 15.16 3.44
C ARG A 51 5.99 15.22 4.56
N ALA A 52 5.57 14.95 5.79
CA ALA A 52 6.46 14.89 6.94
C ALA A 52 7.47 13.75 6.81
N LYS A 53 7.01 12.55 6.42
CA LYS A 53 7.86 11.37 6.22
C LYS A 53 8.83 11.58 5.05
N MET A 54 8.36 12.15 3.95
CA MET A 54 9.17 12.57 2.81
C MET A 54 10.30 13.51 3.25
N ALA A 55 9.98 14.59 3.98
CA ALA A 55 10.98 15.53 4.49
C ALA A 55 11.98 14.87 5.45
N GLN A 56 11.53 13.99 6.35
CA GLN A 56 12.38 13.26 7.29
C GLN A 56 13.39 12.36 6.57
N MET A 57 12.99 11.73 5.48
CA MET A 57 13.87 10.85 4.69
C MET A 57 14.66 11.60 3.61
N GLY A 58 14.42 12.91 3.44
CA GLY A 58 15.03 13.70 2.37
C GLY A 58 14.60 13.25 0.97
N ILE A 59 13.40 12.69 0.85
CA ILE A 59 12.83 12.16 -0.40
C ILE A 59 11.65 13.03 -0.79
N SER A 60 11.50 13.34 -2.07
CA SER A 60 10.38 14.12 -2.61
C SER A 60 9.46 13.31 -3.53
N GLU A 61 9.78 12.04 -3.75
CA GLU A 61 9.09 11.16 -4.69
C GLU A 61 8.23 10.14 -3.94
N ILE A 62 7.00 9.95 -4.41
CA ILE A 62 6.19 8.80 -4.04
C ILE A 62 6.77 7.54 -4.69
N ILE A 63 6.49 6.39 -4.08
CA ILE A 63 6.83 5.08 -4.63
C ILE A 63 5.57 4.24 -4.73
N CYS A 64 5.60 3.18 -5.54
CA CYS A 64 4.48 2.25 -5.59
C CYS A 64 4.90 0.79 -5.56
N GLY A 65 4.04 -0.05 -4.97
CA GLY A 65 4.12 -1.51 -4.93
C GLY A 65 2.98 -2.15 -5.69
N GLN A 66 3.18 -3.36 -6.19
CA GLN A 66 2.10 -4.15 -6.78
C GLN A 66 1.55 -5.13 -5.75
N LEU A 67 0.23 -5.18 -5.66
CA LEU A 67 -0.52 -6.11 -4.83
C LEU A 67 -1.01 -7.27 -5.68
N THR A 68 -1.04 -8.46 -5.09
CA THR A 68 -1.55 -9.68 -5.74
C THR A 68 -2.73 -10.25 -4.97
N ASP A 69 -3.54 -11.08 -5.61
CA ASP A 69 -4.66 -11.75 -4.98
C ASP A 69 -4.24 -12.63 -3.79
N ALA A 70 -3.06 -13.23 -3.84
CA ALA A 70 -2.47 -14.01 -2.74
C ALA A 70 -2.05 -13.17 -1.52
N MET A 71 -2.01 -11.83 -1.63
CA MET A 71 -1.74 -10.91 -0.52
C MET A 71 -3.03 -10.43 0.15
N MET A 72 -4.20 -10.67 -0.45
CA MET A 72 -5.46 -10.19 0.10
C MET A 72 -5.90 -11.07 1.26
N VAL A 73 -6.16 -10.44 2.40
CA VAL A 73 -6.76 -11.05 3.58
C VAL A 73 -8.20 -10.56 3.68
N PRO A 74 -9.19 -11.46 3.82
CA PRO A 74 -10.58 -11.05 4.02
C PRO A 74 -10.73 -10.16 5.25
N ASP A 75 -11.69 -9.24 5.26
CA ASP A 75 -12.01 -8.47 6.46
C ASP A 75 -12.43 -9.39 7.61
N GLY A 76 -11.80 -9.20 8.78
CA GLY A 76 -11.88 -10.08 9.94
C GLY A 76 -11.07 -11.38 9.81
N GLY A 77 -10.32 -11.55 8.71
CA GLY A 77 -9.52 -12.73 8.42
C GLY A 77 -8.20 -12.78 9.20
N THR A 78 -7.45 -13.85 8.95
CA THR A 78 -6.23 -14.16 9.70
C THR A 78 -4.96 -13.84 8.91
N VAL A 79 -4.00 -13.21 9.58
CA VAL A 79 -2.61 -13.05 9.12
C VAL A 79 -1.71 -14.00 9.91
N ASP A 80 -1.15 -14.99 9.25
CA ASP A 80 -0.18 -15.91 9.85
C ASP A 80 1.22 -15.27 9.91
N LEU A 81 1.63 -14.90 11.12
CA LEU A 81 2.90 -14.26 11.43
C LEU A 81 4.10 -15.20 11.23
N ALA A 82 3.91 -16.53 11.19
CA ALA A 82 5.00 -17.46 10.88
C ALA A 82 5.51 -17.33 9.44
N ARG A 83 4.71 -16.71 8.56
CA ARG A 83 5.05 -16.45 7.15
C ARG A 83 5.73 -15.09 6.93
N LEU A 84 5.99 -14.33 8.00
CA LEU A 84 6.49 -12.96 7.96
C LEU A 84 7.79 -12.84 8.78
N ILE A 85 8.60 -11.84 8.46
CA ILE A 85 9.93 -11.65 9.04
C ILE A 85 9.86 -10.72 10.26
N HIS A 86 9.40 -9.49 10.05
CA HIS A 86 9.24 -8.45 11.07
C HIS A 86 8.12 -7.49 10.67
N PRO A 87 6.88 -7.99 10.58
CA PRO A 87 5.79 -7.24 9.99
C PRO A 87 5.43 -5.99 10.80
N ARG A 88 4.94 -4.99 10.08
CA ARG A 88 4.29 -3.80 10.61
C ARG A 88 2.93 -3.65 9.93
N VAL A 89 2.04 -2.91 10.59
CA VAL A 89 0.70 -2.63 10.09
C VAL A 89 0.46 -1.13 10.05
N GLU A 90 -0.22 -0.68 9.00
CA GLU A 90 -0.60 0.70 8.80
C GLU A 90 -2.06 0.81 8.31
N PRO A 91 -2.82 1.82 8.78
CA PRO A 91 -4.17 2.08 8.30
C PRO A 91 -4.11 2.83 6.96
N GLU A 92 -4.96 2.42 6.03
CA GLU A 92 -4.98 2.86 4.64
C GLU A 92 -6.35 3.39 4.22
N VAL A 93 -6.37 4.22 3.18
CA VAL A 93 -7.58 4.52 2.41
C VAL A 93 -7.49 3.77 1.08
N ALA A 94 -8.41 2.82 0.88
CA ALA A 94 -8.47 1.99 -0.31
C ALA A 94 -9.48 2.55 -1.32
N PHE A 95 -9.12 2.53 -2.59
CA PHE A 95 -9.99 2.89 -3.72
C PHE A 95 -10.12 1.73 -4.69
N ARG A 96 -11.24 1.66 -5.42
CA ARG A 96 -11.45 0.64 -6.45
C ARG A 96 -11.53 1.25 -7.83
N LEU A 97 -10.76 0.72 -8.77
CA LEU A 97 -10.89 1.02 -10.18
C LEU A 97 -12.08 0.27 -10.77
N ALA A 98 -13.06 0.98 -11.31
CA ALA A 98 -14.21 0.40 -12.02
C ALA A 98 -13.92 0.13 -13.50
N ARG A 99 -12.90 0.80 -14.05
CA ARG A 99 -12.45 0.69 -15.43
C ARG A 99 -10.95 0.90 -15.51
N ASP A 100 -10.38 0.48 -16.63
CA ASP A 100 -8.96 0.70 -16.92
C ASP A 100 -8.65 2.19 -17.01
N VAL A 101 -7.46 2.57 -16.54
CA VAL A 101 -6.93 3.92 -16.72
C VAL A 101 -6.08 3.91 -17.99
N ASP A 102 -6.44 4.74 -18.97
CA ASP A 102 -5.66 4.88 -20.19
C ASP A 102 -4.38 5.69 -19.91
N LEU A 103 -3.24 5.00 -19.92
CA LEU A 103 -1.92 5.59 -19.70
C LEU A 103 -1.20 5.95 -21.01
N THR A 104 -1.85 5.83 -22.17
CA THR A 104 -1.22 6.05 -23.50
C THR A 104 -1.16 7.52 -23.91
N GLY A 105 -2.12 8.35 -23.46
CA GLY A 105 -2.14 9.80 -23.66
C GLY A 105 -1.23 10.58 -22.69
N PRO A 106 -1.18 11.92 -22.77
CA PRO A 106 -0.47 12.78 -21.81
C PRO A 106 -1.06 12.74 -20.38
N ASP A 107 -0.24 12.88 -19.32
CA ASP A 107 -0.71 12.84 -17.91
C ASP A 107 -1.83 13.83 -17.62
N ALA A 108 -1.73 15.03 -18.18
CA ALA A 108 -2.71 16.10 -17.97
C ALA A 108 -4.11 15.75 -18.48
N GLU A 109 -4.23 14.75 -19.35
CA GLU A 109 -5.50 14.31 -19.94
C GLU A 109 -6.08 13.07 -19.24
N VAL A 110 -5.32 12.42 -18.36
CA VAL A 110 -5.74 11.21 -17.65
C VAL A 110 -6.50 11.57 -16.38
N ASP A 111 -7.83 11.51 -16.42
CA ASP A 111 -8.67 11.59 -15.24
C ASP A 111 -8.85 10.22 -14.58
N ILE A 112 -7.89 9.85 -13.73
CA ILE A 112 -7.96 8.63 -12.91
C ILE A 112 -9.19 8.61 -11.99
N LEU A 113 -9.67 9.77 -11.51
CA LEU A 113 -10.79 9.80 -10.56
C LEU A 113 -12.11 9.40 -11.22
N ALA A 114 -12.26 9.68 -12.51
CA ALA A 114 -13.38 9.18 -13.28
C ALA A 114 -13.39 7.65 -13.36
N CYS A 115 -12.24 6.99 -13.18
CA CYS A 115 -12.10 5.54 -13.22
C CYS A 115 -12.35 4.86 -11.87
N VAL A 116 -12.55 5.62 -10.79
CA VAL A 116 -12.73 5.11 -9.43
C VAL A 116 -14.20 5.21 -9.02
N ASP A 117 -14.80 4.10 -8.58
CA ASP A 117 -16.22 4.05 -8.19
C ASP A 117 -16.45 3.91 -6.68
N ALA A 118 -15.44 3.48 -5.93
CA ALA A 118 -15.60 3.16 -4.52
C ALA A 118 -14.37 3.50 -3.68
N VAL A 119 -14.63 3.72 -2.39
CA VAL A 119 -13.64 3.97 -1.33
C VAL A 119 -13.95 3.11 -0.10
N ALA A 120 -12.93 2.69 0.63
CA ALA A 120 -13.05 1.86 1.83
C ALA A 120 -11.92 2.16 2.83
N PRO A 121 -12.10 1.85 4.13
CA PRO A 121 -10.97 1.70 5.04
C PRO A 121 -10.14 0.48 4.59
N GLY A 122 -8.83 0.54 4.78
CA GLY A 122 -7.92 -0.58 4.51
C GLY A 122 -6.89 -0.76 5.62
N LEU A 123 -6.31 -1.95 5.70
CA LEU A 123 -5.08 -2.22 6.43
C LEU A 123 -4.03 -2.66 5.44
N GLU A 124 -2.84 -2.11 5.53
CA GLU A 124 -1.66 -2.69 4.90
C GLU A 124 -0.76 -3.34 5.96
N ILE A 125 -0.35 -4.57 5.68
CA ILE A 125 0.72 -5.24 6.40
C ILE A 125 1.96 -5.17 5.51
N ILE A 126 2.97 -4.46 6.00
CA ILE A 126 4.28 -4.38 5.37
C ILE A 126 5.28 -5.27 6.11
N ASP A 127 6.16 -5.92 5.36
CA ASP A 127 7.19 -6.81 5.91
C ASP A 127 8.44 -6.70 5.04
N SER A 128 9.45 -5.98 5.52
CA SER A 128 10.66 -5.80 4.74
C SER A 128 11.43 -7.11 4.64
N ARG A 129 11.97 -7.42 3.46
CA ARG A 129 12.86 -8.57 3.29
C ARG A 129 14.30 -8.24 3.68
N TYR A 130 14.62 -7.00 4.04
CA TYR A 130 15.95 -6.61 4.50
C TYR A 130 16.09 -6.66 6.02
N ALA A 131 17.29 -6.98 6.50
CA ALA A 131 17.58 -7.01 7.93
C ALA A 131 17.31 -5.65 8.61
N ASP A 132 16.84 -5.72 9.86
CA ASP A 132 16.71 -4.60 10.81
C ASP A 132 15.82 -3.43 10.36
N PHE A 133 14.96 -3.62 9.35
CA PHE A 133 14.11 -2.57 8.78
C PHE A 133 14.91 -1.31 8.36
N ARG A 134 16.18 -1.51 8.00
CA ARG A 134 17.08 -0.45 7.54
C ARG A 134 17.24 -0.60 6.03
N PHE A 135 16.80 0.40 5.29
CA PHE A 135 16.84 0.36 3.84
C PHE A 135 16.92 1.78 3.26
N SER A 136 17.56 1.88 2.11
CA SER A 136 17.49 3.05 1.24
C SER A 136 16.18 3.06 0.43
N LEU A 137 15.92 4.15 -0.30
CA LEU A 137 14.78 4.20 -1.22
C LEU A 137 14.84 3.12 -2.31
N PRO A 138 15.97 2.90 -3.01
CA PRO A 138 16.11 1.79 -3.96
C PRO A 138 15.89 0.41 -3.34
N ASP A 139 16.36 0.18 -2.11
CA ASP A 139 16.12 -1.07 -1.40
C ASP A 139 14.62 -1.33 -1.29
N VAL A 140 13.87 -0.38 -0.73
CA VAL A 140 12.43 -0.56 -0.50
C VAL A 140 11.65 -0.74 -1.80
N VAL A 141 12.00 0.00 -2.87
CA VAL A 141 11.36 -0.17 -4.19
C VAL A 141 11.63 -1.55 -4.75
N ALA A 142 12.90 -1.99 -4.75
CA ALA A 142 13.30 -3.32 -5.23
C ALA A 142 12.60 -4.45 -4.47
N ASP A 143 12.30 -4.21 -3.20
CA ASP A 143 11.52 -5.10 -2.36
C ASP A 143 10.01 -4.90 -2.46
N ASN A 144 9.50 -4.48 -3.62
CA ASN A 144 8.07 -4.24 -3.85
C ASN A 144 7.41 -3.42 -2.72
N THR A 145 8.10 -2.36 -2.31
CA THR A 145 7.72 -1.44 -1.23
C THR A 145 7.37 -2.12 0.09
N SER A 146 8.02 -3.24 0.39
CA SER A 146 7.75 -4.07 1.57
C SER A 146 6.33 -4.64 1.62
N ALA A 147 5.55 -4.62 0.53
CA ALA A 147 4.18 -5.14 0.51
C ALA A 147 4.17 -6.62 0.92
N ALA A 148 3.26 -6.98 1.84
CA ALA A 148 3.13 -8.36 2.32
C ALA A 148 1.67 -8.85 2.29
N PHE A 149 0.77 -8.16 2.99
CA PHE A 149 -0.67 -8.44 2.96
C PHE A 149 -1.48 -7.15 3.01
N PHE A 150 -2.75 -7.22 2.62
CA PHE A 150 -3.68 -6.11 2.76
C PHE A 150 -5.09 -6.60 3.04
N VAL A 151 -5.88 -5.78 3.73
CA VAL A 151 -7.30 -5.98 4.00
C VAL A 151 -8.05 -4.77 3.49
N VAL A 152 -9.20 -5.01 2.88
CA VAL A 152 -10.15 -3.93 2.54
C VAL A 152 -11.45 -4.19 3.27
N GLY A 153 -11.91 -3.17 4.00
CA GLY A 153 -13.21 -3.21 4.69
C GLY A 153 -14.37 -2.99 3.72
N PRO A 154 -15.54 -2.58 4.22
CA PRO A 154 -16.72 -2.40 3.39
C PRO A 154 -16.56 -1.24 2.40
N TRP A 155 -16.78 -1.53 1.12
CA TRP A 155 -16.81 -0.53 0.05
C TRP A 155 -17.99 0.43 0.20
N ARG A 156 -17.73 1.71 -0.06
CA ARG A 156 -18.74 2.76 -0.21
C ARG A 156 -18.59 3.41 -1.57
N ALA A 157 -19.69 3.83 -2.18
CA ALA A 157 -19.66 4.58 -3.43
C ALA A 157 -18.86 5.88 -3.25
N LEU A 158 -18.02 6.22 -4.23
CA LEU A 158 -17.26 7.46 -4.27
C LEU A 158 -17.99 8.50 -5.15
N ASP A 159 -19.10 9.02 -4.64
CA ASP A 159 -19.80 10.16 -5.26
C ASP A 159 -19.11 11.49 -4.94
N GLU A 160 -19.64 12.59 -5.48
CA GLU A 160 -19.04 13.92 -5.31
C GLU A 160 -19.00 14.37 -3.85
N ALA A 161 -20.05 14.08 -3.07
CA ALA A 161 -20.10 14.42 -1.65
C ALA A 161 -19.07 13.59 -0.84
N ALA A 162 -18.88 12.32 -1.20
CA ALA A 162 -17.84 11.48 -0.62
C ALA A 162 -16.44 12.03 -0.96
N ARG A 163 -16.19 12.45 -2.19
CA ARG A 163 -14.90 13.04 -2.60
C ARG A 163 -14.53 14.26 -1.77
N GLU A 164 -15.45 15.21 -1.61
CA GLU A 164 -15.23 16.41 -0.79
C GLU A 164 -14.98 16.06 0.69
N ALA A 165 -15.72 15.08 1.22
CA ALA A 165 -15.61 14.66 2.61
C ALA A 165 -14.29 13.94 2.96
N LEU A 166 -13.55 13.40 1.98
CA LEU A 166 -12.34 12.62 2.20
C LEU A 166 -11.13 13.45 2.65
N GLY A 167 -11.18 14.78 2.56
CA GLY A 167 -10.02 15.64 2.82
C GLY A 167 -9.54 15.66 4.27
N ASP A 168 -10.40 15.35 5.25
CA ASP A 168 -10.05 15.48 6.67
C ASP A 168 -10.83 14.50 7.58
N LEU A 169 -10.77 13.21 7.25
CA LEU A 169 -11.36 12.15 8.05
C LEU A 169 -10.34 11.63 9.05
N VAL A 170 -10.76 11.46 10.30
CA VAL A 170 -9.94 10.82 11.34
C VAL A 170 -9.64 9.39 10.92
N VAL A 171 -8.35 9.02 11.01
CA VAL A 171 -7.83 7.66 10.79
C VAL A 171 -7.23 7.17 12.09
N GLU A 172 -7.61 5.98 12.53
CA GLU A 172 -7.08 5.33 13.74
C GLU A 172 -6.61 3.91 13.41
N LEU A 173 -5.40 3.58 13.87
CA LEU A 173 -4.94 2.21 13.98
C LEU A 173 -5.22 1.72 15.39
N VAL A 174 -5.96 0.62 15.51
CA VAL A 174 -6.34 0.03 16.79
C VAL A 174 -5.74 -1.36 16.89
N ILE A 175 -5.09 -1.65 18.02
CA ILE A 175 -4.52 -2.96 18.34
C ILE A 175 -5.10 -3.41 19.68
N ASP A 176 -5.77 -4.57 19.70
CA ASP A 176 -6.45 -5.13 20.87
C ASP A 176 -7.39 -4.15 21.60
N GLY A 177 -8.07 -3.30 20.82
CA GLY A 177 -9.02 -2.30 21.31
C GLY A 177 -8.41 -0.94 21.67
N GLU A 178 -7.09 -0.82 21.70
CA GLU A 178 -6.38 0.42 22.02
C GLU A 178 -5.95 1.17 20.75
N VAL A 179 -6.20 2.49 20.70
CA VAL A 179 -5.73 3.35 19.60
C VAL A 179 -4.23 3.56 19.77
N VAL A 180 -3.43 2.96 18.88
CA VAL A 180 -1.95 3.05 18.94
C VAL A 180 -1.39 4.13 18.02
N GLU A 181 -2.10 4.45 16.95
CA GLU A 181 -1.75 5.54 16.03
C GLU A 181 -3.02 6.27 15.60
N ARG A 182 -2.90 7.57 15.36
CA ARG A 182 -4.00 8.42 14.91
C ARG A 182 -3.49 9.51 13.97
N GLY A 183 -4.24 9.75 12.89
CA GLY A 183 -3.93 10.78 11.90
C GLY A 183 -5.19 11.26 11.18
N SER A 184 -5.00 11.93 10.06
CA SER A 184 -6.07 12.39 9.18
C SER A 184 -5.80 11.97 7.74
N THR A 185 -6.85 11.65 6.98
CA THR A 185 -6.73 11.40 5.55
C THR A 185 -6.10 12.58 4.78
N GLY A 186 -6.20 13.81 5.30
CA GLY A 186 -5.51 14.98 4.75
C GLY A 186 -3.98 14.91 4.81
N GLU A 187 -3.41 14.03 5.64
CA GLU A 187 -1.96 13.82 5.68
C GLU A 187 -1.43 13.04 4.47
N ILE A 188 -2.33 12.40 3.71
CA ILE A 188 -2.03 11.68 2.47
C ILE A 188 -1.92 12.70 1.33
N LEU A 189 -0.72 13.23 1.12
CA LEU A 189 -0.36 14.27 0.14
C LEU A 189 -1.13 15.61 0.23
N GLY A 190 -1.99 15.79 1.23
CA GLY A 190 -2.94 16.89 1.35
C GLY A 190 -4.39 16.45 1.15
N HIS A 191 -4.61 15.41 0.35
CA HIS A 191 -5.89 14.77 0.11
C HIS A 191 -5.68 13.37 -0.52
N PRO A 192 -6.39 12.31 -0.10
CA PRO A 192 -6.15 10.96 -0.66
C PRO A 192 -6.35 10.83 -2.18
N LEU A 193 -7.13 11.71 -2.80
CA LEU A 193 -7.35 11.73 -4.25
C LEU A 193 -6.12 12.28 -4.99
N ASP A 194 -5.30 13.10 -4.33
CA ASP A 194 -4.04 13.58 -4.91
C ASP A 194 -3.01 12.46 -4.99
N ALA A 195 -3.07 11.46 -4.11
CA ALA A 195 -2.27 10.24 -4.23
C ALA A 195 -2.64 9.46 -5.50
N LEU A 196 -3.93 9.36 -5.83
CA LEU A 196 -4.36 8.72 -7.09
C LEU A 196 -3.86 9.50 -8.31
N ARG A 197 -3.96 10.82 -8.30
CA ARG A 197 -3.43 11.66 -9.40
C ARG A 197 -1.92 11.53 -9.55
N ALA A 198 -1.19 11.52 -8.43
CA ALA A 198 0.26 11.34 -8.41
C ALA A 198 0.69 9.95 -8.92
N LEU A 199 -0.17 8.93 -8.79
CA LEU A 199 0.10 7.59 -9.29
C LEU A 199 0.24 7.55 -10.81
N VAL A 200 -0.54 8.35 -11.56
CA VAL A 200 -0.62 8.29 -13.02
C VAL A 200 0.75 8.44 -13.71
N PRO A 201 1.54 9.51 -13.48
CA PRO A 201 2.85 9.65 -14.13
C PRO A 201 3.81 8.52 -13.73
N LEU A 202 3.78 8.11 -12.47
CA LEU A 202 4.62 7.02 -11.98
C LEU A 202 4.25 5.67 -12.63
N ALA A 203 2.95 5.39 -12.75
CA ALA A 203 2.44 4.19 -13.39
C ALA A 203 2.82 4.14 -14.87
N ARG A 204 2.73 5.27 -15.59
CA ARG A 204 3.20 5.35 -16.98
C ARG A 204 4.70 5.14 -17.07
N GLU A 205 5.50 5.90 -16.33
CA GLU A 205 6.97 5.87 -16.42
C GLU A 205 7.52 4.48 -16.08
N ARG A 206 6.92 3.82 -15.08
CA ARG A 206 7.41 2.53 -14.55
C ARG A 206 6.66 1.32 -15.09
N GLY A 207 5.63 1.50 -15.92
CA GLY A 207 4.89 0.41 -16.54
C GLY A 207 4.00 -0.38 -15.57
N PHE A 208 3.33 0.31 -14.63
CA PHE A 208 2.35 -0.32 -13.75
C PHE A 208 0.95 -0.30 -14.37
N PRO A 209 0.33 -1.47 -14.62
CA PRO A 209 -1.01 -1.52 -15.18
C PRO A 209 -2.04 -1.12 -14.14
N LEU A 210 -2.94 -0.20 -14.49
CA LEU A 210 -4.06 0.25 -13.68
C LEU A 210 -5.36 -0.22 -14.33
N THR A 211 -5.78 -1.43 -13.97
CA THR A 211 -6.90 -2.13 -14.62
C THR A 211 -8.15 -2.18 -13.74
N ALA A 212 -9.31 -2.33 -14.38
CA ALA A 212 -10.59 -2.52 -13.70
C ALA A 212 -10.52 -3.65 -12.66
N GLY A 213 -11.20 -3.43 -11.53
CA GLY A 213 -11.24 -4.35 -10.38
C GLY A 213 -10.06 -4.21 -9.42
N GLN A 214 -8.98 -3.51 -9.79
CA GLN A 214 -7.85 -3.32 -8.91
C GLN A 214 -8.16 -2.40 -7.73
N VAL A 215 -7.49 -2.70 -6.60
CA VAL A 215 -7.46 -1.86 -5.40
C VAL A 215 -6.27 -0.90 -5.47
N LEU A 216 -6.50 0.37 -5.17
CA LEU A 216 -5.45 1.36 -4.97
C LEU A 216 -5.38 1.72 -3.48
N LEU A 217 -4.28 1.39 -2.81
CA LEU A 217 -4.02 1.88 -1.45
C LEU A 217 -3.32 3.23 -1.55
N ALA A 218 -3.98 4.30 -1.10
CA ALA A 218 -3.51 5.67 -1.27
C ALA A 218 -2.29 6.02 -0.39
N GLY A 219 -1.90 5.14 0.52
CA GLY A 219 -0.80 5.28 1.46
C GLY A 219 -1.30 5.73 2.84
N ALA A 220 -0.52 5.40 3.87
CA ALA A 220 -0.93 5.58 5.25
C ALA A 220 -0.93 7.04 5.73
N ALA A 221 -1.95 7.37 6.53
CA ALA A 221 -2.10 8.64 7.26
C ALA A 221 -1.35 8.65 8.60
N THR A 222 -0.70 7.54 9.00
CA THR A 222 -0.03 7.40 10.29
C THR A 222 1.32 6.73 10.15
N ALA A 223 2.08 6.62 11.25
CA ALA A 223 3.21 5.71 11.30
C ALA A 223 2.73 4.24 11.26
N ALA A 224 3.61 3.34 10.80
CA ALA A 224 3.37 1.91 10.83
C ALA A 224 3.81 1.32 12.18
N ALA A 225 2.91 0.61 12.85
CA ALA A 225 3.16 -0.02 14.14
C ALA A 225 3.67 -1.47 13.96
N PRO A 226 4.58 -1.97 14.83
CA PRO A 226 4.96 -3.38 14.81
C PRO A 226 3.76 -4.32 14.96
N LEU A 227 3.65 -5.33 14.11
CA LEU A 227 2.58 -6.32 14.15
C LEU A 227 3.03 -7.54 14.97
N ARG A 228 2.32 -7.79 16.07
CA ARG A 228 2.47 -8.94 16.96
C ARG A 228 1.14 -9.71 17.00
N PRO A 229 1.06 -10.90 17.64
CA PRO A 229 -0.22 -11.58 17.79
C PRO A 229 -1.23 -10.65 18.49
N ALA A 230 -2.28 -10.27 17.77
CA ALA A 230 -3.27 -9.27 18.18
C ALA A 230 -4.43 -9.19 17.18
N ARG A 231 -5.56 -8.64 17.61
CA ARG A 231 -6.58 -8.12 16.69
C ARG A 231 -6.18 -6.71 16.27
N VAL A 232 -6.17 -6.43 14.98
CA VAL A 232 -5.84 -5.12 14.41
C VAL A 232 -6.99 -4.56 13.60
N GLU A 233 -7.23 -3.26 13.71
CA GLU A 233 -8.29 -2.56 13.00
C GLU A 233 -7.79 -1.21 12.46
N ALA A 234 -8.13 -0.91 11.21
CA ALA A 234 -8.06 0.45 10.68
C ALA A 234 -9.47 1.04 10.70
N ARG A 235 -9.66 2.10 11.48
CA ARG A 235 -10.93 2.84 11.55
C ARG A 235 -10.75 4.15 10.82
N VAL A 236 -11.56 4.37 9.80
CA VAL A 236 -11.59 5.64 9.08
C VAL A 236 -12.98 6.24 9.25
N ALA A 237 -13.05 7.43 9.87
CA ALA A 237 -14.30 8.11 10.17
C ALA A 237 -15.18 8.17 8.92
N ARG A 238 -16.48 7.87 9.07
CA ARG A 238 -17.49 7.80 7.99
C ARG A 238 -17.29 6.68 6.96
N LEU A 239 -16.10 6.10 6.81
CA LEU A 239 -15.86 4.98 5.89
C LEU A 239 -16.06 3.62 6.56
N GLY A 240 -15.76 3.49 7.85
CA GLY A 240 -15.98 2.29 8.63
C GLY A 240 -14.65 1.67 9.12
N THR A 241 -14.63 0.35 9.22
CA THR A 241 -13.50 -0.40 9.77
C THR A 241 -13.06 -1.51 8.80
N ALA A 242 -11.75 -1.69 8.66
CA ALA A 242 -11.14 -2.93 8.13
C ALA A 242 -10.40 -3.62 9.28
N SER A 243 -10.44 -4.94 9.36
CA SER A 243 -9.90 -5.69 10.49
C SER A 243 -9.20 -6.98 10.08
N ALA A 244 -8.24 -7.40 10.91
CA ALA A 244 -7.62 -8.72 10.82
C ALA A 244 -7.20 -9.22 12.21
N VAL A 245 -6.99 -10.53 12.31
CA VAL A 245 -6.35 -11.17 13.47
C VAL A 245 -4.98 -11.64 13.04
N ALA A 246 -3.94 -11.13 13.69
CA ALA A 246 -2.59 -11.64 13.54
C ALA A 246 -2.34 -12.72 14.57
N GLU A 247 -1.90 -13.89 14.12
CA GLU A 247 -1.58 -15.02 15.00
C GLU A 247 -0.34 -15.75 14.50
N ARG A 248 0.24 -16.61 15.34
CA ARG A 248 1.37 -17.46 14.96
C ARG A 248 0.88 -18.90 14.99
N ALA A 249 0.68 -19.47 13.81
CA ALA A 249 0.29 -20.87 13.65
C ALA A 249 1.48 -21.83 13.86
#